data_AF-A0A069N9G7-F1
#
_entry.id   AF-A0A069N9G7-F1
#
_cell.length_a   1.000
_cell.length_b   1.000
_cell.length_c   1.000
_cell.angle_alpha   90.00
_cell.angle_beta   90.00
_cell.angle_gamma   90.00
#
_symmetry.space_group_name_H-M   'P 1'
#
loop_
_entity.id
_entity.type
_entity.pdbx_description
1 polymer ?
#
loop_
_entity_poly.entity_id
_entity_poly.type
_entity_poly.pdbx_seq_one_letter_code
_entity_poly.pdbx_strand_id
1 'polypeptide(L)'
;MTTVVIWQTRQSFSSVPDNAIWLIADSRASSTAGGGGILTDRCAKVFEVPVRVRSRDFDSTATLAVAVAGHTLVAHNAVFCLQQALAALIGSRLPTVNEVVEFAAKILGDLTMDVGFLQRDKAFSELIIAGATEPDTSPEAWSLRPKIIKGVTTIEMTLLDLSEGPYCTGVAPDVEAFRVAYQAKLADDRKKGREQYLLDQLPITCFDKIFLVEKSAEKTGGEMQIVATNGIDTLRFMPFRYEPSQAELSGDPAKQIGDWMGMYRFLFFGSDVFGAKIGECQIGLEPWQLADVPAVPNQ
;
A
#
# COMPACT_ATOMS: atom_id res chain seq x y z
N MET A 1 -5.04 -12.21 -3.01
CA MET A 1 -5.53 -11.02 -3.77
C MET A 1 -5.72 -9.90 -2.78
N THR A 2 -5.52 -8.67 -3.21
CA THR A 2 -5.35 -7.53 -2.30
C THR A 2 -5.72 -6.26 -3.05
N THR A 3 -6.39 -5.33 -2.37
CA THR A 3 -6.78 -4.04 -2.95
C THR A 3 -6.06 -2.92 -2.22
N VAL A 4 -5.53 -1.97 -2.98
CA VAL A 4 -4.87 -0.77 -2.47
C VAL A 4 -5.51 0.45 -3.11
N VAL A 5 -5.83 1.43 -2.29
CA VAL A 5 -6.27 2.76 -2.71
C VAL A 5 -5.20 3.78 -2.34
N ILE A 6 -4.91 4.70 -3.25
CA ILE A 6 -3.95 5.79 -3.07
C ILE A 6 -4.67 7.11 -3.34
N TRP A 7 -4.43 8.11 -2.51
CA TRP A 7 -5.03 9.43 -2.67
C TRP A 7 -4.12 10.54 -2.15
N GLN A 8 -4.17 11.72 -2.78
CA GLN A 8 -3.48 12.90 -2.29
C GLN A 8 -4.45 13.84 -1.57
N THR A 9 -4.22 14.09 -0.29
CA THR A 9 -5.03 15.04 0.50
C THR A 9 -4.71 16.48 0.13
N ARG A 10 -5.73 17.35 0.13
CA ARG A 10 -5.63 18.76 -0.26
C ARG A 10 -5.62 19.71 0.94
N GLN A 11 -5.93 19.22 2.14
CA GLN A 11 -5.97 20.03 3.36
C GLN A 11 -5.35 19.28 4.54
N SER A 12 -4.62 19.99 5.40
CA SER A 12 -4.02 19.41 6.62
C SER A 12 -5.10 18.82 7.52
N PHE A 13 -4.75 17.69 8.14
CA PHE A 13 -5.37 17.28 9.40
C PHE A 13 -4.41 17.66 10.53
N SER A 14 -4.91 17.89 11.74
CA SER A 14 -4.12 18.31 12.91
C SER A 14 -2.87 17.46 13.22
N SER A 15 -2.75 16.28 12.60
CA SER A 15 -1.61 15.38 12.72
C SER A 15 -1.01 14.94 11.38
N VAL A 16 -1.52 15.41 10.22
CA VAL A 16 -1.03 15.01 8.89
C VAL A 16 -0.64 16.26 8.11
N PRO A 17 0.60 16.33 7.59
CA PRO A 17 1.07 17.47 6.81
C PRO A 17 0.17 17.75 5.60
N ASP A 18 0.15 19.01 5.16
CA ASP A 18 -0.48 19.39 3.90
C ASP A 18 0.09 18.57 2.73
N ASN A 19 -0.75 18.28 1.74
CA ASN A 19 -0.37 17.58 0.49
C ASN A 19 0.18 16.15 0.67
N ALA A 20 -0.20 15.44 1.74
CA ALA A 20 0.21 14.05 1.94
C ALA A 20 -0.45 13.07 0.95
N ILE A 21 0.29 12.02 0.58
CA ILE A 21 -0.24 10.84 -0.11
C ILE A 21 -0.60 9.78 0.93
N TRP A 22 -1.83 9.27 0.83
CA TRP A 22 -2.38 8.22 1.68
C TRP A 22 -2.44 6.92 0.91
N LEU A 23 -1.90 5.85 1.50
CA LEU A 23 -1.96 4.48 0.99
C LEU A 23 -2.87 3.69 1.94
N ILE A 24 -3.94 3.14 1.40
CA ILE A 24 -5.00 2.44 2.15
C ILE A 24 -5.08 1.01 1.63
N ALA A 25 -5.06 0.04 2.53
CA ALA A 25 -5.22 -1.37 2.18
C ALA A 25 -5.99 -2.14 3.25
N ASP A 26 -6.60 -3.25 2.84
CA ASP A 26 -7.18 -4.25 3.73
C ASP A 26 -6.09 -5.24 4.17
N SER A 27 -6.25 -5.97 5.27
CA SER A 27 -5.24 -6.93 5.73
C SER A 27 -5.48 -8.38 5.31
N ARG A 28 -6.54 -8.68 4.54
CA ARG A 28 -6.83 -10.06 4.11
C ARG A 28 -5.91 -10.53 2.99
N ALA A 29 -5.29 -11.69 3.18
CA ALA A 29 -4.67 -12.44 2.09
C ALA A 29 -5.54 -13.67 1.79
N SER A 30 -5.92 -13.83 0.53
CA SER A 30 -6.70 -14.98 0.04
C SER A 30 -5.97 -15.72 -1.08
N SER A 31 -6.14 -17.05 -1.09
CA SER A 31 -5.65 -17.94 -2.13
C SER A 31 -6.47 -17.79 -3.41
N THR A 32 -5.80 -17.93 -4.55
CA THR A 32 -6.44 -17.99 -5.86
C THR A 32 -6.58 -19.43 -6.37
N ALA A 33 -5.98 -20.41 -5.68
CA ALA A 33 -6.02 -21.82 -6.04
C ALA A 33 -7.16 -22.55 -5.32
N GLY A 34 -7.91 -23.39 -6.06
CA GLY A 34 -8.73 -24.47 -5.50
C GLY A 34 -9.96 -24.07 -4.66
N GLY A 35 -10.56 -22.90 -4.86
CA GLY A 35 -11.82 -22.52 -4.19
C GLY A 35 -11.81 -21.23 -3.39
N GLY A 36 -10.74 -20.42 -3.45
CA GLY A 36 -10.79 -19.03 -2.96
C GLY A 36 -10.73 -18.85 -1.44
N GLY A 37 -10.05 -19.74 -0.73
CA GLY A 37 -9.95 -19.67 0.73
C GLY A 37 -9.17 -18.44 1.25
N ILE A 38 -9.62 -17.92 2.39
CA ILE A 38 -8.89 -16.92 3.18
C ILE A 38 -7.66 -17.62 3.78
N LEU A 39 -6.47 -17.05 3.56
CA LEU A 39 -5.22 -17.52 4.18
C LEU A 39 -5.01 -16.86 5.54
N THR A 40 -5.23 -15.55 5.62
CA THR A 40 -5.12 -14.77 6.86
C THR A 40 -5.86 -13.44 6.72
N ASP A 41 -6.33 -12.90 7.83
CA ASP A 41 -6.91 -11.55 7.95
C ASP A 41 -5.92 -10.54 8.55
N ARG A 42 -4.62 -10.85 8.59
CA ARG A 42 -3.59 -10.03 9.25
C ARG A 42 -2.32 -9.84 8.42
N CYS A 43 -2.44 -9.93 7.09
CA CYS A 43 -1.34 -9.64 6.18
C CYS A 43 -1.12 -8.13 6.09
N ALA A 44 0.11 -7.65 6.30
CA ALA A 44 0.41 -6.25 5.99
C ALA A 44 0.55 -6.04 4.50
N LYS A 45 0.02 -4.91 4.03
CA LYS A 45 0.08 -4.52 2.63
C LYS A 45 0.55 -3.10 2.43
N VAL A 46 0.76 -2.37 3.51
CA VAL A 46 1.38 -1.05 3.55
C VAL A 46 2.56 -1.09 4.51
N PHE A 47 3.67 -0.49 4.09
CA PHE A 47 4.97 -0.56 4.74
C PHE A 47 5.62 0.81 4.73
N GLU A 48 6.44 1.04 5.74
CA GLU A 48 7.33 2.19 5.84
C GLU A 48 8.74 1.66 5.56
N VAL A 49 9.42 2.28 4.60
CA VAL A 49 10.76 1.87 4.18
C VAL A 49 11.71 3.05 4.38
N PRO A 50 12.45 3.06 5.52
CA PRO A 50 13.48 4.07 5.76
C PRO A 50 14.58 3.95 4.71
N VAL A 51 15.00 5.08 4.16
CA VAL A 51 16.03 5.14 3.13
C VAL A 51 16.87 6.40 3.29
N ARG A 52 18.16 6.27 3.02
CA ARG A 52 19.07 7.42 2.91
C ARG A 52 19.14 7.81 1.45
N VAL A 53 18.71 9.02 1.13
CA VAL A 53 18.65 9.54 -0.24
C VAL A 53 19.43 10.82 -0.37
N ARG A 54 19.91 11.07 -1.60
CA ARG A 54 20.46 12.36 -1.98
C ARG A 54 19.33 13.27 -2.46
N SER A 55 19.25 14.44 -1.86
CA SER A 55 18.56 15.62 -2.41
C SER A 55 19.59 16.58 -3.00
N ARG A 56 19.19 17.46 -3.92
CA ARG A 56 20.03 18.45 -4.64
C ARG A 56 21.26 18.91 -3.87
N ASP A 57 21.07 19.40 -2.64
CA ASP A 57 22.11 20.10 -1.90
C ASP A 57 22.55 19.38 -0.61
N PHE A 58 21.88 18.30 -0.21
CA PHE A 58 22.25 17.54 0.99
C PHE A 58 21.76 16.09 0.97
N ASP A 59 22.49 15.25 1.72
CA ASP A 59 22.09 13.88 2.02
C ASP A 59 21.02 13.92 3.13
N SER A 60 19.88 13.26 2.90
CA SER A 60 18.76 13.21 3.84
C SER A 60 18.35 11.78 4.14
N THR A 61 17.71 11.57 5.29
CA THR A 61 16.95 10.35 5.57
C THR A 61 15.49 10.63 5.20
N ALA A 62 14.92 9.78 4.35
CA ALA A 62 13.51 9.82 3.99
C ALA A 62 12.86 8.49 4.37
N THR A 63 11.54 8.49 4.55
CA THR A 63 10.77 7.25 4.67
C THR A 63 9.82 7.15 3.49
N LEU A 64 9.98 6.09 2.69
CA LEU A 64 9.07 5.80 1.59
C LEU A 64 7.86 5.03 2.12
N ALA A 65 6.67 5.43 1.71
CA ALA A 65 5.46 4.63 1.94
C ALA A 65 5.30 3.65 0.78
N VAL A 66 5.22 2.36 1.08
CA VAL A 66 5.17 1.30 0.08
C VAL A 66 3.93 0.46 0.29
N ALA A 67 3.15 0.22 -0.77
CA ALA A 67 2.00 -0.66 -0.73
C ALA A 67 2.08 -1.77 -1.76
N VAL A 68 1.47 -2.92 -1.46
CA VAL A 68 1.52 -4.11 -2.30
C VAL A 68 0.13 -4.58 -2.69
N ALA A 69 -0.04 -4.85 -3.98
CA ALA A 69 -1.21 -5.51 -4.52
C ALA A 69 -0.88 -6.80 -5.30
N GLY A 70 -1.84 -7.71 -5.44
CA GLY A 70 -1.73 -8.94 -6.21
C GLY A 70 -1.11 -10.13 -5.45
N HIS A 71 -0.10 -10.74 -6.05
CA HIS A 71 0.53 -11.98 -5.60
C HIS A 71 1.46 -11.70 -4.42
N THR A 72 0.96 -11.97 -3.22
CA THR A 72 1.60 -11.69 -1.92
C THR A 72 3.05 -12.18 -1.86
N LEU A 73 3.36 -13.40 -2.31
CA LEU A 73 4.75 -13.90 -2.25
C LEU A 73 5.74 -13.03 -3.05
N VAL A 74 5.34 -12.55 -4.23
CA VAL A 74 6.22 -11.75 -5.08
C VAL A 74 6.35 -10.35 -4.48
N ALA A 75 5.21 -9.73 -4.16
CA ALA A 75 5.18 -8.35 -3.72
C ALA A 75 5.83 -8.16 -2.33
N HIS A 76 5.58 -9.07 -1.38
CA HIS A 76 6.21 -9.02 -0.05
C HIS A 76 7.70 -9.28 -0.10
N ASN A 77 8.14 -10.26 -0.90
CA ASN A 77 9.58 -10.48 -1.08
C ASN A 77 10.25 -9.29 -1.75
N ALA A 78 9.56 -8.60 -2.67
CA ALA A 78 10.10 -7.38 -3.27
C ALA A 78 10.30 -6.28 -2.23
N VAL A 79 9.31 -6.06 -1.36
CA VAL A 79 9.43 -5.11 -0.23
C VAL A 79 10.56 -5.51 0.72
N PHE A 80 10.65 -6.79 1.07
CA PHE A 80 11.69 -7.28 1.98
C PHE A 80 13.10 -7.09 1.40
N CYS A 81 13.33 -7.48 0.15
CA CYS A 81 14.59 -7.27 -0.55
C CYS A 81 14.93 -5.78 -0.63
N LEU A 82 13.94 -4.93 -0.91
CA LEU A 82 14.11 -3.48 -0.95
C LEU A 82 14.55 -2.96 0.43
N GLN A 83 13.86 -3.32 1.51
CA GLN A 83 14.20 -2.90 2.87
C GLN A 83 15.62 -3.32 3.27
N GLN A 84 16.01 -4.56 3.01
CA GLN A 84 17.35 -5.06 3.34
C GLN A 84 18.44 -4.33 2.54
N ALA A 85 18.22 -4.17 1.23
CA ALA A 85 19.17 -3.47 0.37
C ALA A 85 19.34 -2.00 0.77
N LEU A 86 18.24 -1.29 1.04
CA LEU A 86 18.28 0.12 1.43
C LEU A 86 18.87 0.33 2.83
N ALA A 87 18.63 -0.58 3.77
CA ALA A 87 19.25 -0.54 5.10
C ALA A 87 20.77 -0.75 5.04
N ALA A 88 21.24 -1.55 4.08
CA ALA A 88 22.66 -1.83 3.87
C ALA A 88 23.37 -0.80 2.98
N LEU A 89 22.67 0.24 2.49
CA LEU A 89 23.29 1.27 1.65
C LEU A 89 24.33 2.08 2.43
N ILE A 90 25.59 1.83 2.08
CA ILE A 90 26.77 2.53 2.58
C ILE A 90 27.58 2.97 1.37
N GLY A 91 27.89 4.26 1.28
CA GLY A 91 28.68 4.80 0.18
C GLY A 91 28.83 6.31 0.22
N SER A 92 29.77 6.83 -0.57
CA SER A 92 29.99 8.27 -0.77
C SER A 92 28.91 8.94 -1.64
N ARG A 93 28.07 8.13 -2.29
CA ARG A 93 26.93 8.58 -3.10
C ARG A 93 25.67 7.85 -2.64
N LEU A 94 24.72 8.60 -2.08
CA LEU A 94 23.38 8.10 -1.83
C LEU A 94 22.53 8.13 -3.12
N PRO A 95 21.56 7.22 -3.28
CA PRO A 95 20.65 7.23 -4.42
C PRO A 95 19.61 8.35 -4.32
N THR A 96 19.06 8.77 -5.45
CA THR A 96 17.82 9.56 -5.52
C THR A 96 16.59 8.67 -5.33
N VAL A 97 15.43 9.25 -5.03
CA VAL A 97 14.17 8.46 -4.94
C VAL A 97 13.85 7.75 -6.26
N ASN A 98 14.08 8.39 -7.40
CA ASN A 98 13.89 7.76 -8.71
C ASN A 98 14.79 6.52 -8.90
N GLU A 99 16.06 6.59 -8.50
CA GLU A 99 16.96 5.42 -8.54
C GLU A 99 16.49 4.31 -7.59
N VAL A 100 15.89 4.65 -6.44
CA VAL A 100 15.29 3.66 -5.52
C VAL A 100 14.06 3.01 -6.15
N VAL A 101 13.20 3.76 -6.84
CA VAL A 101 12.02 3.23 -7.55
C VAL A 101 12.45 2.32 -8.70
N GLU A 102 13.45 2.71 -9.49
CA GLU A 102 14.02 1.87 -10.55
C GLU A 102 14.63 0.58 -10.00
N PHE A 103 15.32 0.67 -8.86
CA PHE A 103 15.87 -0.51 -8.18
C PHE A 103 14.76 -1.44 -7.66
N ALA A 104 13.68 -0.89 -7.09
CA ALA A 104 12.51 -1.66 -6.68
C ALA A 104 11.83 -2.35 -7.87
N ALA A 105 11.75 -1.68 -9.02
CA ALA A 105 11.25 -2.27 -10.26
C ALA A 105 12.12 -3.47 -10.68
N LYS A 106 13.45 -3.34 -10.62
CA LYS A 106 14.36 -4.45 -10.93
C LYS A 106 14.13 -5.65 -10.02
N ILE A 107 14.08 -5.44 -8.70
CA ILE A 107 13.78 -6.49 -7.71
C ILE A 107 12.47 -7.19 -8.05
N LEU A 108 11.41 -6.41 -8.30
CA LEU A 108 10.09 -6.95 -8.63
C LEU A 108 10.14 -7.79 -9.91
N GLY A 109 10.89 -7.35 -10.92
CA GLY A 109 11.09 -8.08 -12.18
C GLY A 109 11.78 -9.42 -11.97
N ASP A 110 12.89 -9.43 -11.23
CA ASP A 110 13.66 -10.64 -10.92
C ASP A 110 12.81 -11.67 -10.15
N LEU A 111 12.12 -11.23 -9.09
CA LEU A 111 11.21 -12.10 -8.32
C LEU A 111 10.01 -12.59 -9.14
N THR A 112 9.49 -11.74 -10.03
CA THR A 112 8.39 -12.15 -10.91
C THR A 112 8.86 -13.18 -11.92
N MET A 113 10.10 -13.11 -12.41
CA MET A 113 10.66 -14.16 -13.25
C MET A 113 10.78 -15.46 -12.47
N ASP A 114 11.42 -15.44 -11.29
CA ASP A 114 11.64 -16.62 -10.46
C ASP A 114 10.33 -17.34 -10.09
N VAL A 115 9.30 -16.59 -9.69
CA VAL A 115 7.98 -17.14 -9.37
C VAL A 115 7.16 -17.45 -10.63
N GLY A 116 7.29 -16.62 -11.67
CA GLY A 116 6.62 -16.76 -12.96
C GLY A 116 7.02 -18.02 -13.70
N PHE A 117 8.26 -18.49 -13.54
CA PHE A 117 8.71 -19.80 -14.01
C PHE A 117 7.84 -20.95 -13.49
N LEU A 118 7.27 -20.81 -12.28
CA LEU A 118 6.43 -21.83 -11.63
C LEU A 118 4.94 -21.69 -11.93
N GLN A 119 4.43 -20.47 -12.19
CA GLN A 119 2.97 -20.21 -12.28
C GLN A 119 2.48 -19.59 -13.61
N ARG A 120 3.35 -19.50 -14.61
CA ARG A 120 3.20 -19.22 -16.06
C ARG A 120 2.30 -18.09 -16.57
N ASP A 121 1.28 -17.59 -15.88
CA ASP A 121 0.48 -16.41 -16.30
C ASP A 121 -0.28 -15.74 -15.13
N LYS A 122 -0.02 -16.15 -13.87
CA LYS A 122 -0.87 -15.79 -12.70
C LYS A 122 -0.22 -14.88 -11.66
N ALA A 123 1.00 -14.39 -11.89
CA ALA A 123 1.74 -13.58 -10.93
C ALA A 123 1.44 -12.07 -11.08
N PHE A 124 0.17 -11.68 -11.23
CA PHE A 124 -0.18 -10.26 -11.12
C PHE A 124 0.27 -9.78 -9.75
N SER A 125 1.20 -8.84 -9.73
CA SER A 125 1.65 -8.13 -8.55
C SER A 125 1.84 -6.67 -8.92
N GLU A 126 1.65 -5.79 -7.96
CA GLU A 126 1.90 -4.38 -8.14
C GLU A 126 2.52 -3.84 -6.86
N LEU A 127 3.61 -3.10 -7.03
CA LEU A 127 4.24 -2.35 -5.97
C LEU A 127 3.94 -0.88 -6.20
N ILE A 128 3.38 -0.25 -5.18
CA ILE A 128 3.16 1.19 -5.13
C ILE A 128 4.20 1.78 -4.21
N ILE A 129 4.89 2.82 -4.64
CA ILE A 129 5.86 3.56 -3.83
C ILE A 129 5.42 5.01 -3.82
N ALA A 130 5.39 5.65 -2.66
CA ALA A 130 5.16 7.08 -2.51
C ALA A 130 6.25 7.73 -1.66
N GLY A 131 6.70 8.90 -2.07
CA GLY A 131 7.77 9.66 -1.42
C GLY A 131 8.02 10.99 -2.14
N ALA A 132 8.84 11.88 -1.57
CA ALA A 132 9.25 13.11 -2.24
C ALA A 132 10.64 12.95 -2.87
N THR A 133 10.79 13.41 -4.10
CA THR A 133 12.08 13.42 -4.79
C THR A 133 13.03 14.47 -4.23
N GLU A 134 12.49 15.55 -3.66
CA GLU A 134 13.23 16.61 -2.98
C GLU A 134 12.53 17.05 -1.68
N PRO A 135 13.29 17.51 -0.67
CA PRO A 135 12.76 18.28 0.46
C PRO A 135 11.92 19.44 -0.05
N ASP A 136 10.76 19.65 0.58
CA ASP A 136 9.80 20.72 0.23
C ASP A 136 9.06 20.55 -1.12
N THR A 137 9.19 19.41 -1.79
CA THR A 137 8.33 19.08 -2.94
C THR A 137 7.11 18.25 -2.54
N SER A 138 6.03 18.39 -3.29
CA SER A 138 4.86 17.52 -3.12
C SER A 138 5.28 16.06 -3.32
N PRO A 139 4.82 15.13 -2.47
CA PRO A 139 5.11 13.72 -2.67
C PRO A 139 4.52 13.24 -4.00
N GLU A 140 5.24 12.31 -4.60
CA GLU A 140 4.87 11.61 -5.84
C GLU A 140 4.59 10.14 -5.52
N ALA A 141 3.82 9.48 -6.39
CA ALA A 141 3.57 8.04 -6.27
C ALA A 141 3.80 7.33 -7.60
N TRP A 142 4.47 6.18 -7.53
CA TRP A 142 4.79 5.31 -8.65
C TRP A 142 4.11 3.96 -8.50
N SER A 143 3.49 3.48 -9.57
CA SER A 143 2.99 2.11 -9.73
C SER A 143 4.00 1.29 -10.55
N LEU A 144 4.41 0.15 -10.01
CA LEU A 144 5.32 -0.79 -10.64
C LEU A 144 4.58 -2.10 -10.90
N ARG A 145 4.39 -2.44 -12.17
CA ARG A 145 3.61 -3.61 -12.60
C ARG A 145 4.41 -4.51 -13.54
N PRO A 146 4.58 -5.81 -13.25
CA PRO A 146 5.14 -6.73 -14.20
C PRO A 146 4.23 -6.93 -15.41
N LYS A 147 4.83 -6.92 -16.59
CA LYS A 147 4.24 -7.25 -17.89
C LYS A 147 5.09 -8.29 -18.59
N ILE A 148 4.46 -9.36 -19.05
CA ILE A 148 5.11 -10.37 -19.87
C ILE A 148 4.85 -10.01 -21.34
N ILE A 149 5.87 -9.52 -22.03
CA ILE A 149 5.80 -9.16 -23.44
C ILE A 149 6.65 -10.17 -24.22
N LYS A 150 6.00 -11.02 -25.03
CA LYS A 150 6.66 -12.05 -25.85
C LYS A 150 7.59 -12.96 -25.03
N GLY A 151 7.18 -13.33 -23.81
CA GLY A 151 7.95 -14.21 -22.92
C GLY A 151 9.06 -13.52 -22.13
N VAL A 152 9.21 -12.20 -22.26
CA VAL A 152 10.15 -11.40 -21.46
C VAL A 152 9.37 -10.64 -20.39
N THR A 153 9.76 -10.81 -19.13
CA THR A 153 9.23 -10.01 -18.02
C THR A 153 9.83 -8.61 -18.08
N THR A 154 8.96 -7.61 -18.15
CA THR A 154 9.28 -6.18 -18.11
C THR A 154 8.48 -5.54 -16.98
N ILE A 155 8.97 -4.44 -16.41
CA ILE A 155 8.17 -3.68 -15.45
C ILE A 155 7.65 -2.42 -16.13
N GLU A 156 6.33 -2.26 -16.15
CA GLU A 156 5.70 -0.98 -16.40
C GLU A 156 5.81 -0.14 -15.13
N MET A 157 6.47 1.00 -15.26
CA MET A 157 6.56 2.02 -14.23
C MET A 157 5.70 3.22 -14.64
N THR A 158 4.73 3.56 -13.80
CA THR A 158 3.77 4.64 -14.06
C THR A 158 3.80 5.64 -12.91
N LEU A 159 4.12 6.90 -13.20
CA LEU A 159 3.88 8.00 -12.27
C LEU A 159 2.36 8.24 -12.19
N LEU A 160 1.81 8.21 -10.98
CA LEU A 160 0.38 8.30 -10.75
C LEU A 160 -0.08 9.75 -10.68
N ASP A 161 -1.02 10.12 -11.54
CA ASP A 161 -1.74 11.38 -11.44
C ASP A 161 -2.89 11.24 -10.43
N LEU A 162 -2.68 11.77 -9.22
CA LEU A 162 -3.66 11.78 -8.14
C LEU A 162 -4.49 13.07 -8.10
N SER A 163 -4.31 13.98 -9.07
CA SER A 163 -5.02 15.27 -9.10
C SER A 163 -6.52 15.12 -9.39
N GLU A 164 -6.90 14.08 -10.14
CA GLU A 164 -8.29 13.82 -10.56
C GLU A 164 -9.10 12.97 -9.57
N GLY A 165 -8.42 12.23 -8.68
CA GLY A 165 -9.09 11.28 -7.80
C GLY A 165 -8.16 10.22 -7.21
N PRO A 166 -8.70 9.35 -6.35
CA PRO A 166 -7.96 8.22 -5.83
C PRO A 166 -7.64 7.21 -6.93
N TYR A 167 -6.42 6.70 -6.91
CA TYR A 167 -6.04 5.53 -7.68
C TYR A 167 -6.39 4.27 -6.90
N CYS A 168 -6.94 3.26 -7.56
CA CYS A 168 -7.27 1.97 -6.95
C CYS A 168 -6.69 0.84 -7.78
N THR A 169 -6.01 -0.10 -7.13
CA THR A 169 -5.51 -1.32 -7.75
C THR A 169 -5.93 -2.55 -6.95
N GLY A 170 -6.01 -3.69 -7.63
CA GLY A 170 -6.48 -4.95 -7.09
C GLY A 170 -7.20 -5.74 -8.17
N VAL A 171 -8.27 -6.42 -7.79
CA VAL A 171 -9.08 -7.18 -8.74
C VAL A 171 -10.03 -6.23 -9.48
N ALA A 172 -10.18 -6.38 -10.79
CA ALA A 172 -10.96 -5.44 -11.61
C ALA A 172 -12.40 -5.14 -11.10
N PRO A 173 -13.21 -6.12 -10.64
CA PRO A 173 -14.55 -5.83 -10.11
C PRO A 173 -14.52 -4.97 -8.84
N ASP A 174 -13.50 -5.16 -8.00
CA ASP A 174 -13.31 -4.41 -6.75
C ASP A 174 -12.92 -2.96 -7.03
N VAL A 175 -12.01 -2.76 -7.98
CA VAL A 175 -11.58 -1.43 -8.43
C VAL A 175 -12.76 -0.64 -8.99
N GLU A 176 -13.60 -1.27 -9.80
CA GLU A 176 -14.77 -0.63 -10.40
C GLU A 176 -15.85 -0.31 -9.36
N ALA A 177 -16.13 -1.23 -8.43
CA ALA A 177 -17.07 -1.00 -7.33
C ALA A 177 -16.66 0.21 -6.47
N PHE A 178 -15.36 0.30 -6.12
CA PHE A 178 -14.82 1.44 -5.40
C PHE A 178 -14.97 2.74 -6.19
N ARG A 179 -14.61 2.74 -7.49
CA ARG A 179 -14.70 3.93 -8.35
C ARG A 179 -16.12 4.47 -8.43
N VAL A 180 -17.11 3.59 -8.62
CA VAL A 180 -18.53 3.96 -8.68
C VAL A 180 -19.00 4.55 -7.34
N ALA A 181 -18.67 3.88 -6.23
CA ALA A 181 -19.06 4.33 -4.89
C ALA A 181 -18.44 5.70 -4.54
N TYR A 182 -17.15 5.88 -4.84
CA TYR A 182 -16.44 7.13 -4.63
C TYR A 182 -17.06 8.28 -5.43
N GLN A 183 -17.30 8.08 -6.74
CA GLN A 183 -17.87 9.13 -7.58
C GLN A 183 -19.29 9.52 -7.16
N ALA A 184 -20.12 8.53 -6.81
CA ALA A 184 -21.48 8.79 -6.31
C ALA A 184 -21.45 9.60 -5.01
N LYS A 185 -20.56 9.23 -4.07
CA LYS A 185 -20.46 9.90 -2.77
C LYS A 185 -19.85 11.30 -2.88
N LEU A 186 -18.81 11.46 -3.70
CA LEU A 186 -18.21 12.77 -4.00
C LEU A 186 -19.23 13.74 -4.59
N ALA A 187 -20.06 13.28 -5.53
CA ALA A 187 -21.09 14.10 -6.14
C ALA A 187 -22.17 14.53 -5.14
N ASP A 188 -22.58 13.63 -4.23
CA ASP A 188 -23.54 13.92 -3.15
C ASP A 188 -22.96 14.92 -2.13
N ASP A 189 -21.74 14.69 -1.64
CA ASP A 189 -21.14 15.55 -0.62
C ASP A 189 -20.77 16.94 -1.16
N ARG A 190 -20.40 17.06 -2.44
CA ARG A 190 -20.25 18.37 -3.12
C ARG A 190 -21.58 19.12 -3.20
N LYS A 191 -22.70 18.45 -3.53
CA LYS A 191 -24.04 19.07 -3.54
C LYS A 191 -24.45 19.56 -2.15
N LYS A 192 -24.03 18.84 -1.11
CA LYS A 192 -24.25 19.20 0.30
C LYS A 192 -23.32 20.30 0.81
N GLY A 193 -22.40 20.81 -0.02
CA GLY A 193 -21.46 21.87 0.36
C GLY A 193 -20.50 21.44 1.47
N ARG A 194 -20.12 20.15 1.52
CA ARG A 194 -19.19 19.64 2.53
C ARG A 194 -17.82 20.30 2.41
N GLU A 195 -17.19 20.55 3.55
CA GLU A 195 -15.84 21.11 3.63
C GLU A 195 -14.80 20.15 3.03
N GLN A 196 -13.69 20.69 2.51
CA GLN A 196 -12.67 19.91 1.79
C GLN A 196 -12.05 18.80 2.65
N TYR A 197 -11.80 19.05 3.94
CA TYR A 197 -11.28 18.03 4.85
C TYR A 197 -12.18 16.78 4.97
N LEU A 198 -13.50 16.92 4.77
CA LEU A 198 -14.42 15.78 4.73
C LEU A 198 -14.35 15.05 3.37
N LEU A 199 -14.18 15.81 2.28
CA LEU A 199 -13.98 15.23 0.95
C LEU A 199 -12.67 14.43 0.88
N ASP A 200 -11.63 14.88 1.58
CA ASP A 200 -10.33 14.20 1.65
C ASP A 200 -10.38 12.87 2.42
N GLN A 201 -11.42 12.63 3.22
CA GLN A 201 -11.65 11.35 3.92
C GLN A 201 -12.47 10.35 3.09
N LEU A 202 -13.08 10.78 1.98
CA LEU A 202 -13.94 9.92 1.16
C LEU A 202 -13.29 8.62 0.70
N PRO A 203 -12.01 8.60 0.26
CA PRO A 203 -11.38 7.35 -0.13
C PRO A 203 -11.36 6.32 1.00
N ILE A 204 -11.19 6.75 2.26
CA ILE A 204 -11.20 5.87 3.44
C ILE A 204 -12.60 5.31 3.66
N THR A 205 -13.61 6.19 3.69
CA THR A 205 -15.01 5.80 3.92
C THR A 205 -15.51 4.86 2.82
N CYS A 206 -15.18 5.14 1.56
CA CYS A 206 -15.53 4.26 0.44
C CYS A 206 -14.77 2.93 0.50
N PHE A 207 -13.49 2.95 0.88
CA PHE A 207 -12.69 1.72 1.01
C PHE A 207 -13.29 0.78 2.05
N ASP A 208 -13.53 1.28 3.26
CA ASP A 208 -14.08 0.49 4.35
C ASP A 208 -15.46 -0.07 4.02
N LYS A 209 -16.35 0.76 3.47
CA LYS A 209 -17.68 0.31 3.07
C LYS A 209 -17.59 -0.85 2.08
N ILE A 210 -16.85 -0.68 0.99
CA ILE A 210 -16.82 -1.67 -0.10
C ILE A 210 -16.06 -2.93 0.32
N PHE A 211 -14.91 -2.78 0.96
CA PHE A 211 -13.98 -3.89 1.15
C PHE A 211 -14.03 -4.54 2.54
N LEU A 212 -14.51 -3.83 3.56
CA LEU A 212 -14.50 -4.33 4.95
C LEU A 212 -15.92 -4.62 5.46
N VAL A 213 -16.87 -3.72 5.21
CA VAL A 213 -18.26 -3.84 5.67
C VAL A 213 -19.10 -4.69 4.72
N GLU A 214 -19.25 -4.26 3.47
CA GLU A 214 -20.06 -4.96 2.47
C GLU A 214 -19.36 -6.21 1.92
N LYS A 215 -18.02 -6.28 2.06
CA LYS A 215 -17.17 -7.37 1.58
C LYS A 215 -17.52 -7.72 0.13
N SER A 216 -17.49 -6.72 -0.74
CA SER A 216 -17.86 -6.83 -2.16
C SER A 216 -17.20 -8.02 -2.87
N ALA A 217 -16.04 -8.46 -2.37
CA ALA A 217 -15.43 -9.74 -2.66
C ALA A 217 -15.12 -10.53 -1.38
N GLU A 218 -15.29 -11.86 -1.42
CA GLU A 218 -14.79 -12.78 -0.37
C GLU A 218 -13.28 -12.69 -0.12
N LYS A 219 -12.55 -11.96 -0.98
CA LYS A 219 -11.09 -11.87 -1.03
C LYS A 219 -10.51 -10.62 -0.40
N THR A 220 -11.35 -9.65 -0.03
CA THR A 220 -10.98 -8.45 0.72
C THR A 220 -11.57 -8.52 2.14
N GLY A 221 -10.92 -7.88 3.11
CA GLY A 221 -11.39 -7.87 4.49
C GLY A 221 -10.27 -7.74 5.53
N GLY A 222 -10.60 -8.07 6.77
CA GLY A 222 -9.70 -7.93 7.90
C GLY A 222 -9.72 -6.50 8.47
N GLU A 223 -8.54 -5.99 8.78
CA GLU A 223 -8.28 -4.67 9.35
C GLU A 223 -7.87 -3.68 8.26
N MET A 224 -8.29 -2.43 8.39
CA MET A 224 -7.82 -1.35 7.53
C MET A 224 -6.42 -0.90 7.96
N GLN A 225 -5.53 -0.74 6.99
CA GLN A 225 -4.18 -0.26 7.17
C GLN A 225 -4.00 1.03 6.37
N ILE A 226 -3.49 2.07 7.01
CA ILE A 226 -3.24 3.36 6.35
C ILE A 226 -1.82 3.83 6.67
N VAL A 227 -1.10 4.27 5.64
CA VAL A 227 0.14 5.04 5.77
C VAL A 227 -0.06 6.35 5.01
N ALA A 228 0.19 7.48 5.66
CA ALA A 228 0.27 8.79 5.02
C ALA A 228 1.73 9.22 4.92
N THR A 229 2.14 9.82 3.80
CA THR A 229 3.48 10.38 3.62
C THR A 229 3.39 11.79 3.05
N ASN A 230 4.19 12.70 3.61
CA ASN A 230 4.44 14.01 3.01
C ASN A 230 5.71 13.99 2.12
N GLY A 231 6.31 12.81 1.96
CA GLY A 231 7.50 12.58 1.18
C GLY A 231 8.82 12.60 1.94
N ILE A 232 8.84 13.14 3.16
CA ILE A 232 10.00 13.08 4.07
C ILE A 232 9.71 12.08 5.19
N ASP A 233 8.58 12.26 5.85
CA ASP A 233 8.10 11.44 6.95
C ASP A 233 6.91 10.59 6.52
N THR A 234 6.73 9.49 7.24
CA THR A 234 5.52 8.67 7.16
C THR A 234 4.80 8.67 8.50
N LEU A 235 3.48 8.63 8.42
CA LEU A 235 2.59 8.44 9.54
C LEU A 235 1.77 7.20 9.29
N ARG A 236 2.01 6.18 10.10
CA ARG A 236 1.22 4.96 10.08
C ARG A 236 0.04 5.08 11.03
N PHE A 237 -1.12 4.70 10.53
CA PHE A 237 -2.31 4.52 11.33
C PHE A 237 -2.57 3.01 11.48
N MET A 238 -2.43 2.54 12.71
CA MET A 238 -2.62 1.15 13.14
C MET A 238 -4.09 0.89 13.52
N PRO A 239 -4.54 -0.38 13.48
CA PRO A 239 -5.73 -0.80 12.75
C PRO A 239 -6.99 -0.06 13.20
N PHE A 240 -7.64 0.56 12.22
CA PHE A 240 -8.95 1.14 12.43
C PHE A 240 -9.98 0.01 12.55
N ARG A 241 -10.69 -0.01 13.66
CA ARG A 241 -11.96 -0.74 13.76
C ARG A 241 -13.07 0.26 13.48
N TYR A 242 -13.82 0.02 12.42
CA TYR A 242 -15.03 0.79 12.14
C TYR A 242 -15.99 0.66 13.33
N GLU A 243 -16.35 1.79 13.94
CA GLU A 243 -17.45 1.86 14.91
C GLU A 243 -18.68 2.36 14.15
N PRO A 244 -19.67 1.47 13.88
CA PRO A 244 -20.85 1.85 13.13
C PRO A 244 -21.64 2.93 13.88
N SER A 245 -22.19 3.87 13.12
CA SER A 245 -23.01 4.93 13.72
C SER A 245 -24.30 4.32 14.32
N GLN A 246 -24.91 5.02 15.28
CA GLN A 246 -26.23 4.63 15.81
C GLN A 246 -27.28 4.46 14.69
N ALA A 247 -27.15 5.24 13.62
CA ALA A 247 -28.01 5.13 12.45
C ALA A 247 -27.79 3.82 11.68
N GLU A 248 -26.55 3.35 11.54
CA GLU A 248 -26.26 2.06 10.89
C GLU A 248 -26.70 0.87 11.74
N LEU A 249 -26.49 0.95 13.06
CA LEU A 249 -26.98 -0.06 14.01
C LEU A 249 -28.51 -0.16 14.02
N SER A 250 -29.22 0.90 13.61
CA SER A 250 -30.67 0.94 13.59
C SER A 250 -31.32 0.24 12.38
N GLY A 251 -30.57 -0.05 11.32
CA GLY A 251 -31.07 -0.73 10.11
C GLY A 251 -32.04 0.09 9.24
N ASP A 252 -32.23 1.39 9.51
CA ASP A 252 -33.13 2.28 8.77
C ASP A 252 -32.46 2.84 7.50
N PRO A 253 -32.90 2.46 6.28
CA PRO A 253 -32.29 2.90 5.02
C PRO A 253 -32.34 4.43 4.81
N ALA A 254 -33.33 5.11 5.39
CA ALA A 254 -33.48 6.56 5.25
C ALA A 254 -32.47 7.35 6.10
N LYS A 255 -31.94 6.74 7.18
CA LYS A 255 -30.90 7.31 8.03
C LYS A 255 -29.49 6.89 7.60
N GLN A 256 -29.36 5.74 6.94
CA GLN A 256 -28.09 5.24 6.39
C GLN A 256 -27.50 6.12 5.29
N ILE A 257 -28.29 6.91 4.55
CA ILE A 257 -27.78 7.80 3.48
C ILE A 257 -27.26 9.13 4.04
N GLY A 258 -27.60 9.47 5.30
CA GLY A 258 -27.25 10.73 5.96
C GLY A 258 -26.07 10.66 6.93
N ASP A 259 -25.89 9.54 7.63
CA ASP A 259 -24.99 9.38 8.78
C ASP A 259 -23.82 8.40 8.51
N TRP A 260 -23.08 8.64 7.43
CA TRP A 260 -21.80 7.96 7.12
C TRP A 260 -20.65 8.47 8.02
N MET A 261 -20.98 9.00 9.20
CA MET A 261 -20.03 9.54 10.17
C MET A 261 -19.74 8.50 11.26
N GLY A 262 -19.43 7.25 10.87
CA GLY A 262 -18.53 6.48 11.70
C GLY A 262 -17.21 7.26 11.74
N MET A 263 -16.97 8.00 12.84
CA MET A 263 -15.70 8.67 13.01
C MET A 263 -14.64 7.59 13.22
N TYR A 264 -13.67 7.51 12.30
CA TYR A 264 -12.44 6.82 12.58
C TYR A 264 -11.75 7.50 13.76
N ARG A 265 -11.90 6.93 14.95
CA ARG A 265 -11.08 7.31 16.10
C ARG A 265 -9.69 6.76 15.84
N PHE A 266 -8.76 7.66 15.55
CA PHE A 266 -7.34 7.37 15.43
C PHE A 266 -6.83 6.79 16.75
N LEU A 267 -6.65 5.46 16.80
CA LEU A 267 -5.88 4.83 17.84
C LEU A 267 -4.43 4.80 17.35
N PHE A 268 -3.63 5.78 17.80
CA PHE A 268 -2.18 5.76 17.64
C PHE A 268 -1.63 4.57 18.44
N PHE A 269 -1.64 3.37 17.86
CA PHE A 269 -0.80 2.29 18.36
C PHE A 269 0.56 2.42 17.72
N GLY A 270 1.56 2.69 18.55
CA GLY A 270 2.96 2.79 18.15
C GLY A 270 3.42 1.60 17.32
N SER A 271 4.38 1.89 16.45
CA SER A 271 5.07 1.04 15.47
C SER A 271 5.58 -0.33 15.95
N ASP A 272 5.57 -0.58 17.25
CA ASP A 272 6.52 -1.51 17.89
C ASP A 272 6.08 -2.98 17.79
N VAL A 273 4.77 -3.23 17.64
CA VAL A 273 4.23 -4.60 17.60
C VAL A 273 4.46 -5.27 16.24
N PHE A 274 4.67 -4.49 15.17
CA PHE A 274 4.69 -5.02 13.81
C PHE A 274 6.07 -5.44 13.32
N GLY A 275 7.14 -4.71 13.69
CA GLY A 275 8.51 -5.15 13.46
C GLY A 275 8.80 -6.50 14.15
N ALA A 276 8.25 -6.70 15.36
CA ALA A 276 8.31 -7.98 16.05
C ALA A 276 7.55 -9.10 15.31
N LYS A 277 6.36 -8.81 14.77
CA LYS A 277 5.52 -9.82 14.10
C LYS A 277 5.94 -10.18 12.67
N ILE A 278 6.58 -9.27 11.92
CA ILE A 278 7.24 -9.66 10.66
C ILE A 278 8.43 -10.59 10.94
N GLY A 279 9.18 -10.36 12.03
CA GLY A 279 10.21 -11.29 12.49
C GLY A 279 9.65 -12.67 12.87
N GLU A 280 8.42 -12.73 13.35
CA GLU A 280 7.70 -13.98 13.65
C GLU A 280 7.05 -14.64 12.41
N CYS A 281 6.84 -13.90 11.32
CA CYS A 281 6.54 -14.46 10.01
C CYS A 281 7.81 -15.06 9.39
N GLN A 282 8.31 -16.15 9.99
CA GLN A 282 9.13 -17.14 9.28
C GLN A 282 8.27 -17.74 8.16
N ILE A 283 8.15 -17.03 7.04
CA ILE A 283 7.71 -17.60 5.78
C ILE A 283 8.85 -18.52 5.32
N GLY A 284 8.85 -19.75 5.80
CA GLY A 284 9.41 -20.93 5.12
C GLY A 284 10.79 -20.79 4.46
N LEU A 285 11.70 -19.97 4.97
CA LEU A 285 13.13 -20.17 4.72
C LEU A 285 13.57 -21.28 5.66
N GLU A 286 13.32 -22.52 5.26
CA GLU A 286 13.96 -23.63 5.94
C GLU A 286 15.49 -23.48 5.81
N PRO A 287 16.27 -23.80 6.86
CA PRO A 287 17.69 -23.42 6.98
C PRO A 287 18.64 -24.02 5.92
N TRP A 288 18.15 -24.83 4.99
CA TRP A 288 18.98 -25.58 4.05
C TRP A 288 19.49 -24.79 2.84
N GLN A 289 19.06 -23.54 2.62
CA GLN A 289 19.57 -22.72 1.49
C GLN A 289 20.79 -21.85 1.81
N LEU A 290 21.30 -21.89 3.05
CA LEU A 290 22.56 -21.23 3.45
C LEU A 290 23.75 -22.20 3.56
N ALA A 291 23.56 -23.49 3.28
CA ALA A 291 24.61 -24.51 3.41
C ALA A 291 25.59 -24.55 2.22
N ASP A 292 25.26 -23.92 1.09
CA ASP A 292 26.07 -23.99 -0.15
C ASP A 292 26.84 -22.70 -0.47
N VAL A 293 27.03 -21.81 0.50
CA VAL A 293 28.04 -20.74 0.35
C VAL A 293 29.36 -21.30 0.87
N PRO A 294 30.29 -21.75 0.00
CA PRO A 294 31.60 -22.16 0.46
C PRO A 294 32.25 -20.99 1.19
N ALA A 295 32.62 -21.22 2.45
CA ALA A 295 33.36 -20.27 3.25
C ALA A 295 34.60 -19.84 2.44
N VAL A 296 34.69 -18.56 2.11
CA VAL A 296 35.91 -17.98 1.56
C VAL A 296 36.99 -18.18 2.63
N PRO A 297 38.08 -18.92 2.34
CA PRO A 297 39.16 -19.06 3.29
C PRO A 297 39.79 -17.69 3.49
N ASN A 298 39.82 -17.23 4.74
CA ASN A 298 40.53 -16.01 5.12
C ASN A 298 41.98 -16.07 4.58
N GLN A 299 42.31 -15.14 3.68
CA GLN A 299 43.66 -14.70 3.38
C GLN A 299 43.71 -13.18 3.45
#